data_AF-A0A7S3RJB1-F1
#
_entry.id   AF-A0A7S3RJB1-F1
#
_cell.length_a   1.000
_cell.length_b   1.000
_cell.length_c   1.000
_cell.angle_alpha   90.00
_cell.angle_beta   90.00
_cell.angle_gamma   90.00
#
_symmetry.space_group_name_H-M   'P 1'
#
loop_
_entity.id
_entity.type
_entity.pdbx_description
1 polymer ?
#
loop_
_entity_poly.entity_id
_entity_poly.type
_entity_poly.pdbx_seq_one_letter_code
_entity_poly.pdbx_strand_id
1 'polypeptide(L)'
;VEYGISSFVYTARRPFHPARLHAALGSRPLEGALAGLLRLKGFAWLATRNWQQAHTALAGTQFTLAPGRPWWVAIPRGQWPDGLAAELLADQDCWSAEFGDRRSELVCIGRELDHAAAARELDRCTLTEEEMAGGEKSWEALPDPYRAAWDGQGGSRPEGEQSAQSSIGAGATPQSLARLIKMASHDGLREGNVSKKIVEEAPGGLQVKLSVYQDSHSAAICSEADCHCVQVDSLLG
;
A
#
# COMPACT_ATOMS: atom_id res chain seq x y z
N VAL A 1 18.56 14.38 -13.53
CA VAL A 1 17.48 13.37 -13.56
C VAL A 1 17.73 12.48 -14.77
N GLU A 2 18.33 11.30 -14.58
CA GLU A 2 19.10 10.63 -15.65
C GLU A 2 18.35 9.52 -16.40
N TYR A 3 17.11 9.18 -16.02
CA TYR A 3 16.37 8.06 -16.67
C TYR A 3 14.86 8.28 -16.87
N GLY A 4 14.34 9.49 -16.62
CA GLY A 4 12.90 9.78 -16.73
C GLY A 4 12.01 8.96 -15.78
N ILE A 5 12.61 8.29 -14.79
CA ILE A 5 11.92 7.51 -13.76
C ILE A 5 11.43 8.44 -12.67
N SER A 6 10.16 8.33 -12.33
CA SER A 6 9.54 9.07 -11.23
C SER A 6 8.55 8.18 -10.48
N SER A 7 8.21 8.59 -9.27
CA SER A 7 7.26 7.89 -8.43
C SER A 7 6.21 8.82 -7.86
N PHE A 8 5.01 8.30 -7.63
CA PHE A 8 3.96 8.98 -6.89
C PHE A 8 3.22 7.99 -5.99
N VAL A 9 2.50 8.52 -5.00
CA VAL A 9 1.61 7.73 -4.16
C VAL A 9 0.19 7.93 -4.65
N TYR A 10 -0.45 6.84 -5.06
CA TYR A 10 -1.88 6.82 -5.31
C TYR A 10 -2.61 6.46 -4.01
N THR A 11 -3.61 7.26 -3.66
CA THR A 11 -4.51 6.97 -2.53
C THR A 11 -5.95 7.01 -2.99
N ALA A 12 -6.80 6.14 -2.44
CA ALA A 12 -8.23 6.16 -2.74
C ALA A 12 -9.06 5.80 -1.51
N ARG A 13 -10.15 6.53 -1.32
CA ARG A 13 -11.16 6.31 -0.27
C ARG A 13 -12.43 5.64 -0.79
N ARG A 14 -12.38 5.07 -1.99
CA ARG A 14 -13.39 4.15 -2.53
C ARG A 14 -12.73 2.80 -2.83
N PRO A 15 -13.42 1.68 -2.62
CA PRO A 15 -12.87 0.38 -2.96
C PRO A 15 -12.72 0.22 -4.47
N PHE A 16 -11.76 -0.59 -4.88
CA PHE A 16 -11.62 -1.05 -6.25
C PHE A 16 -12.68 -2.10 -6.60
N HIS A 17 -13.23 -2.00 -7.80
CA HIS A 17 -13.92 -3.11 -8.44
C HIS A 17 -12.88 -4.16 -8.85
N PRO A 18 -12.94 -5.41 -8.34
CA PRO A 18 -11.88 -6.40 -8.55
C PRO A 18 -11.58 -6.69 -10.02
N ALA A 19 -12.63 -6.92 -10.83
CA ALA A 19 -12.44 -7.15 -12.28
C ALA A 19 -11.86 -5.95 -13.04
N ARG A 20 -12.24 -4.70 -12.71
CA ARG A 20 -11.67 -3.51 -13.37
C ARG A 20 -10.20 -3.32 -13.03
N LEU A 21 -9.84 -3.49 -11.76
CA LEU A 21 -8.44 -3.46 -11.34
C LEU A 21 -7.60 -4.57 -12.00
N HIS A 22 -8.16 -5.78 -12.08
CA HIS A 22 -7.52 -6.89 -12.79
C HIS A 22 -7.32 -6.57 -14.28
N ALA A 23 -8.32 -6.02 -14.95
CA ALA A 23 -8.22 -5.66 -16.36
C ALA A 23 -7.15 -4.57 -16.61
N ALA A 24 -7.09 -3.56 -15.73
CA ALA A 24 -6.16 -2.45 -15.86
C ALA A 24 -4.69 -2.83 -15.57
N LEU A 25 -4.45 -3.71 -14.59
CA LEU A 25 -3.09 -4.03 -14.12
C LEU A 25 -2.63 -5.45 -14.46
N GLY A 26 -3.53 -6.34 -14.88
CA GLY A 26 -3.22 -7.73 -15.22
C GLY A 26 -2.84 -7.95 -16.69
N SER A 27 -3.16 -7.02 -17.58
CA SER A 27 -2.81 -7.08 -19.01
C SER A 27 -1.35 -6.68 -19.25
N ARG A 28 -0.73 -7.23 -20.30
CA ARG A 28 0.60 -6.82 -20.75
C ARG A 28 0.66 -6.70 -22.28
N PRO A 29 1.28 -5.63 -22.83
CA PRO A 29 1.78 -4.45 -22.12
C PRO A 29 0.64 -3.68 -21.43
N LEU A 30 0.97 -2.87 -20.42
CA LEU A 30 -0.02 -1.93 -19.87
C LEU A 30 -0.36 -0.90 -20.95
N GLU A 31 -1.61 -0.48 -20.97
CA GLU A 31 -2.13 0.43 -21.99
C GLU A 31 -2.46 1.81 -21.42
N GLY A 32 -2.68 2.77 -22.32
CA GLY A 32 -3.12 4.12 -21.98
C GLY A 32 -2.18 4.83 -20.99
N ALA A 33 -2.76 5.49 -19.99
CA ALA A 33 -2.03 6.27 -19.00
C ALA A 33 -1.15 5.43 -18.06
N LEU A 34 -1.30 4.10 -18.06
CA LEU A 34 -0.49 3.18 -17.25
C LEU A 34 0.65 2.55 -18.05
N ALA A 35 0.80 2.84 -19.35
CA ALA A 35 1.81 2.24 -20.21
C ALA A 35 3.26 2.44 -19.70
N GLY A 36 3.52 3.58 -19.03
CA GLY A 36 4.81 3.88 -18.41
C GLY A 36 5.03 3.30 -17.02
N LEU A 37 4.02 2.64 -16.42
CA LEU A 37 4.10 2.08 -15.06
C LEU A 37 5.00 0.82 -15.05
N LEU A 38 6.06 0.86 -14.26
CA LEU A 38 7.05 -0.22 -14.19
C LEU A 38 6.89 -1.08 -12.94
N ARG A 39 6.56 -0.42 -11.82
CA ARG A 39 6.32 -1.07 -10.53
C ARG A 39 5.19 -0.40 -9.78
N LEU A 40 4.49 -1.20 -8.99
CA LEU A 40 3.51 -0.75 -8.04
C LEU A 40 3.60 -1.63 -6.79
N LYS A 41 3.56 -1.05 -5.59
CA LYS A 41 3.52 -1.81 -4.34
C LYS A 41 2.69 -1.09 -3.30
N GLY A 42 1.90 -1.84 -2.54
CA GLY A 42 1.12 -1.32 -1.43
C GLY A 42 -0.04 -2.23 -1.08
N PHE A 43 -1.12 -1.63 -0.62
CA PHE A 43 -2.37 -2.33 -0.34
C PHE A 43 -3.53 -1.65 -1.06
N ALA A 44 -4.39 -2.47 -1.65
CA ALA A 44 -5.64 -2.04 -2.24
C ALA A 44 -6.81 -2.43 -1.33
N TRP A 45 -7.83 -1.60 -1.33
CA TRP A 45 -9.14 -1.94 -0.78
C TRP A 45 -9.99 -2.51 -1.90
N LEU A 46 -10.34 -3.80 -1.85
CA LEU A 46 -11.22 -4.45 -2.84
C LEU A 46 -12.65 -4.51 -2.31
N ALA A 47 -13.63 -4.17 -3.17
CA ALA A 47 -15.05 -4.12 -2.82
C ALA A 47 -15.58 -5.45 -2.29
N THR A 48 -15.21 -6.57 -2.94
CA THR A 48 -15.62 -7.93 -2.55
C THR A 48 -14.90 -8.48 -1.32
N ARG A 49 -13.85 -7.78 -0.86
CA ARG A 49 -13.00 -8.16 0.27
C ARG A 49 -12.96 -7.05 1.31
N ASN A 50 -14.11 -6.44 1.55
CA ASN A 50 -14.27 -5.21 2.34
C ASN A 50 -13.73 -5.30 3.78
N TRP A 51 -13.53 -6.49 4.32
CA TRP A 51 -13.03 -6.70 5.68
C TRP A 51 -11.51 -6.79 5.79
N GLN A 52 -10.78 -6.92 4.68
CA GLN A 52 -9.32 -7.05 4.67
C GLN A 52 -8.62 -6.27 3.55
N GLN A 53 -7.33 -6.08 3.74
CA GLN A 53 -6.44 -5.50 2.75
C GLN A 53 -6.13 -6.49 1.63
N ALA A 54 -5.79 -5.95 0.46
CA ALA A 54 -5.24 -6.70 -0.66
C ALA A 54 -3.79 -6.25 -0.90
N HIS A 55 -2.82 -7.08 -0.53
CA HIS A 55 -1.42 -6.80 -0.83
C HIS A 55 -1.23 -6.79 -2.34
N THR A 56 -0.85 -5.63 -2.86
CA THR A 56 -0.81 -5.36 -4.30
C THR A 56 0.63 -5.17 -4.72
N ALA A 57 1.06 -5.92 -5.71
CA ALA A 57 2.39 -5.82 -6.27
C ALA A 57 2.36 -5.92 -7.79
N LEU A 58 3.08 -5.03 -8.45
CA LEU A 58 3.39 -5.07 -9.87
C LEU A 58 4.90 -4.93 -10.01
N ALA A 59 5.52 -5.86 -10.72
CA ALA A 59 6.92 -5.77 -11.10
C ALA A 59 7.12 -6.37 -12.49
N GLY A 60 7.48 -5.52 -13.46
CA GLY A 60 7.61 -5.95 -14.85
C GLY A 60 6.29 -6.51 -15.38
N THR A 61 6.29 -7.76 -15.84
CA THR A 61 5.11 -8.41 -16.44
C THR A 61 4.16 -9.03 -15.43
N GLN A 62 4.53 -9.11 -14.16
CA GLN A 62 3.74 -9.78 -13.14
C GLN A 62 2.95 -8.78 -12.31
N PHE A 63 1.66 -9.06 -12.15
CA PHE A 63 0.76 -8.37 -11.24
C PHE A 63 0.13 -9.37 -10.29
N THR A 64 0.18 -9.06 -9.00
CA THR A 64 -0.30 -9.92 -7.92
C THR A 64 -1.18 -9.13 -6.97
N LEU A 65 -2.31 -9.75 -6.60
CA LEU A 65 -3.17 -9.36 -5.49
C LEU A 65 -3.28 -10.55 -4.55
N ALA A 66 -2.73 -10.39 -3.34
CA ALA A 66 -2.74 -11.42 -2.31
C ALA A 66 -3.54 -10.97 -1.07
N PRO A 67 -4.14 -11.91 -0.31
CA PRO A 67 -4.78 -11.58 0.96
C PRO A 67 -3.81 -10.87 1.91
N GLY A 68 -4.22 -9.73 2.43
CA GLY A 68 -3.51 -8.98 3.47
C GLY A 68 -4.17 -9.11 4.84
N ARG A 69 -3.78 -8.22 5.75
CA ARG A 69 -4.35 -8.15 7.10
C ARG A 69 -5.80 -7.64 7.07
N PRO A 70 -6.63 -7.99 8.07
CA PRO A 70 -7.91 -7.30 8.27
C PRO A 70 -7.71 -5.80 8.44
N TRP A 71 -8.70 -5.02 8.05
CA TRP A 71 -8.76 -3.60 8.46
C TRP A 71 -9.00 -3.51 9.96
N TRP A 72 -8.47 -2.49 10.63
CA TRP A 72 -8.70 -2.30 12.06
C TRP A 72 -10.19 -2.15 12.37
N VAL A 73 -10.92 -1.40 11.54
CA VAL A 73 -12.37 -1.25 11.64
C VAL A 73 -13.14 -2.58 11.51
N ALA A 74 -12.54 -3.62 10.92
CA ALA A 74 -13.12 -4.96 10.84
C ALA A 74 -12.78 -5.84 12.04
N ILE A 75 -11.89 -5.39 12.94
CA ILE A 75 -11.51 -6.08 14.17
C ILE A 75 -12.33 -5.50 15.33
N PRO A 76 -12.91 -6.32 16.22
CA PRO A 76 -13.62 -5.83 17.40
C PRO A 76 -12.76 -4.87 18.23
N ARG A 77 -13.34 -3.72 18.64
CA ARG A 77 -12.61 -2.65 19.33
C ARG A 77 -11.85 -3.10 20.58
N GLY A 78 -12.37 -4.10 21.31
CA GLY A 78 -11.71 -4.67 22.49
C GLY A 78 -10.43 -5.47 22.19
N GLN A 79 -10.15 -5.78 20.93
CA GLN A 79 -8.94 -6.48 20.48
C GLN A 79 -7.90 -5.51 19.88
N TRP A 80 -8.18 -4.20 19.89
CA TRP A 80 -7.23 -3.22 19.38
C TRP A 80 -6.11 -2.99 20.40
N PRO A 81 -4.85 -2.78 19.96
CA PRO A 81 -3.78 -2.34 20.83
C PRO A 81 -4.12 -1.02 21.55
N ASP A 82 -3.62 -0.87 22.77
CA ASP A 82 -3.77 0.36 23.55
C ASP A 82 -3.20 1.57 22.79
N GLY A 83 -3.93 2.68 22.83
CA GLY A 83 -3.55 3.93 22.15
C GLY A 83 -3.81 3.97 20.65
N LEU A 84 -4.02 2.82 19.98
CA LEU A 84 -4.23 2.79 18.52
C LEU A 84 -5.47 3.56 18.09
N ALA A 85 -6.57 3.47 18.85
CA ALA A 85 -7.80 4.18 18.51
C ALA A 85 -7.59 5.70 18.49
N ALA A 86 -6.84 6.24 19.46
CA ALA A 86 -6.52 7.66 19.51
C ALA A 86 -5.60 8.07 18.34
N GLU A 87 -4.60 7.24 18.02
CA GLU A 87 -3.72 7.46 16.86
C GLU A 87 -4.50 7.53 15.55
N LEU A 88 -5.37 6.54 15.30
CA LEU A 88 -6.14 6.47 14.05
C LEU A 88 -7.17 7.60 13.95
N LEU A 89 -7.85 7.96 15.03
CA LEU A 89 -8.86 9.03 15.03
C LEU A 89 -8.25 10.43 14.94
N ALA A 90 -6.99 10.61 15.38
CA ALA A 90 -6.27 11.87 15.22
C ALA A 90 -5.80 12.10 13.78
N ASP A 91 -5.65 11.03 12.99
CA ASP A 91 -5.20 11.05 11.61
C ASP A 91 -6.41 10.98 10.65
N GLN A 92 -6.85 12.15 10.17
CA GLN A 92 -7.96 12.29 9.21
C GLN A 92 -7.67 11.61 7.86
N ASP A 93 -6.41 11.30 7.55
CA ASP A 93 -6.01 10.57 6.33
C ASP A 93 -6.01 9.07 6.51
N CYS A 94 -5.96 8.62 7.75
CA CYS A 94 -6.09 7.22 8.08
C CYS A 94 -7.56 6.85 8.24
N TRP A 95 -8.33 7.64 8.98
CA TRP A 95 -9.68 7.28 9.40
C TRP A 95 -10.78 8.03 8.64
N SER A 96 -11.83 7.31 8.26
CA SER A 96 -13.08 7.88 7.76
C SER A 96 -14.26 7.45 8.62
N ALA A 97 -15.24 8.34 8.68
CA ALA A 97 -16.54 8.17 9.29
C ALA A 97 -17.28 6.88 8.95
N GLU A 98 -17.27 6.56 7.65
CA GLU A 98 -18.13 5.55 7.05
C GLU A 98 -17.41 4.21 6.93
N PHE A 99 -16.11 4.26 6.61
CA PHE A 99 -15.34 3.07 6.27
C PHE A 99 -14.14 2.84 7.19
N GLY A 100 -13.93 3.65 8.23
CA GLY A 100 -12.84 3.52 9.17
C GLY A 100 -11.48 3.69 8.48
N ASP A 101 -10.55 2.78 8.76
CA ASP A 101 -9.19 2.81 8.22
C ASP A 101 -9.04 2.29 6.78
N ARG A 102 -10.15 1.84 6.17
CA ARG A 102 -10.17 1.33 4.78
C ARG A 102 -9.73 2.41 3.80
N ARG A 103 -8.73 2.07 2.98
CA ARG A 103 -8.26 2.89 1.85
C ARG A 103 -7.35 2.07 0.94
N SER A 104 -7.11 2.56 -0.27
CA SER A 104 -6.00 2.08 -1.08
C SER A 104 -4.81 3.02 -0.92
N GLU A 105 -3.60 2.46 -0.88
CA GLU A 105 -2.35 3.21 -0.80
C GLU A 105 -1.29 2.46 -1.59
N LEU A 106 -0.92 2.99 -2.75
CA LEU A 106 -0.06 2.33 -3.72
C LEU A 106 1.09 3.27 -4.12
N VAL A 107 2.32 2.83 -3.93
CA VAL A 107 3.48 3.52 -4.49
C VAL A 107 3.64 3.08 -5.94
N CYS A 108 3.50 4.02 -6.86
CA CYS A 108 3.59 3.81 -8.30
C CYS A 108 4.94 4.35 -8.79
N ILE A 109 5.68 3.56 -9.56
CA ILE A 109 6.97 3.94 -10.15
C ILE A 109 6.91 3.69 -11.65
N GLY A 110 7.18 4.72 -12.45
CA GLY A 110 7.11 4.64 -13.89
C GLY A 110 8.13 5.51 -14.61
N ARG A 111 8.31 5.25 -15.91
CA ARG A 111 9.13 6.05 -16.82
C ARG A 111 8.22 6.97 -17.63
N GLU A 112 8.54 8.26 -17.65
CA GLU A 112 7.78 9.28 -18.41
C GLU A 112 6.27 9.21 -18.12
N LEU A 113 5.93 8.84 -16.88
CA LEU A 113 4.55 8.60 -16.47
C LEU A 113 3.90 9.92 -16.09
N ASP A 114 2.79 10.28 -16.76
CA ASP A 114 1.90 11.33 -16.28
C ASP A 114 1.17 10.82 -15.03
N HIS A 115 1.63 11.27 -13.86
CA HIS A 115 1.09 10.84 -12.57
C HIS A 115 -0.41 11.14 -12.43
N ALA A 116 -0.87 12.28 -12.94
CA ALA A 116 -2.26 12.67 -12.83
C ALA A 116 -3.14 11.82 -13.75
N ALA A 117 -2.67 11.50 -14.96
CA ALA A 117 -3.37 10.58 -15.86
C ALA A 117 -3.40 9.15 -15.33
N ALA A 118 -2.29 8.67 -14.79
CA ALA A 118 -2.20 7.35 -14.17
C ALA A 118 -3.11 7.23 -12.95
N ALA A 119 -3.15 8.25 -12.08
CA ALA A 119 -4.06 8.30 -10.95
C ALA A 119 -5.53 8.24 -11.40
N ARG A 120 -5.92 9.02 -12.42
CA ARG A 120 -7.29 8.96 -12.98
C ARG A 120 -7.64 7.59 -13.55
N GLU A 121 -6.68 6.87 -14.13
CA GLU A 121 -6.92 5.52 -14.64
C GLU A 121 -7.15 4.52 -13.50
N LEU A 122 -6.41 4.66 -12.39
CA LEU A 122 -6.68 3.90 -11.18
C LEU A 122 -8.04 4.29 -10.56
N ASP A 123 -8.41 5.58 -10.55
CA ASP A 123 -9.72 6.03 -10.07
C ASP A 123 -10.87 5.39 -10.86
N ARG A 124 -10.71 5.21 -12.18
CA ARG A 124 -11.69 4.50 -13.03
C ARG A 124 -11.85 3.03 -12.68
N CYS A 125 -10.94 2.45 -11.91
CA CYS A 125 -11.07 1.09 -11.40
C CYS A 125 -11.80 1.04 -10.05
N THR A 126 -12.02 2.18 -9.39
CA THR A 126 -12.79 2.28 -8.13
C THR A 126 -14.29 2.24 -8.39
N LEU A 127 -15.07 1.84 -7.38
CA LEU A 127 -16.53 1.83 -7.48
C LEU A 127 -17.06 3.20 -7.92
N THR A 128 -18.05 3.19 -8.81
CA THR A 128 -18.79 4.41 -9.17
C THR A 128 -19.69 4.83 -8.02
N GLU A 129 -20.24 6.05 -8.08
CA GLU A 129 -21.19 6.51 -7.06
C GLU A 129 -22.43 5.61 -6.97
N GLU A 130 -22.93 5.12 -8.11
CA GLU A 130 -24.06 4.21 -8.18
C GLU A 130 -23.73 2.84 -7.55
N GLU A 131 -22.54 2.30 -7.82
CA GLU A 131 -22.08 1.06 -7.20
C GLU A 131 -21.86 1.24 -5.70
N MET A 132 -21.29 2.37 -5.27
CA MET A 132 -21.13 2.73 -3.86
C MET A 132 -22.48 2.76 -3.15
N ALA A 133 -23.50 3.38 -3.76
CA ALA A 133 -24.85 3.46 -3.21
C ALA A 133 -25.53 2.08 -3.03
N GLY A 134 -25.08 1.05 -3.76
CA GLY A 134 -25.57 -0.32 -3.60
C GLY A 134 -25.13 -1.01 -2.30
N GLY A 135 -24.08 -0.51 -1.65
CA GLY A 135 -23.58 -0.98 -0.36
C GLY A 135 -22.91 -2.37 -0.35
N GLU A 136 -22.37 -2.76 0.81
CA GLU A 136 -21.49 -3.93 0.94
C GLU A 136 -22.08 -5.23 0.39
N LYS A 137 -23.39 -5.46 0.55
CA LYS A 137 -24.06 -6.67 0.03
C LYS A 137 -24.02 -6.75 -1.49
N SER A 138 -24.16 -5.62 -2.20
CA SER A 138 -24.05 -5.61 -3.66
C SER A 138 -22.60 -5.77 -4.10
N TRP A 139 -21.67 -5.19 -3.33
CA TRP A 139 -20.23 -5.27 -3.60
C TRP A 139 -19.72 -6.70 -3.53
N GLU A 140 -20.19 -7.49 -2.56
CA GLU A 140 -19.84 -8.92 -2.42
C GLU A 140 -20.21 -9.75 -3.65
N ALA A 141 -21.21 -9.33 -4.43
CA ALA A 141 -21.65 -10.00 -5.65
C ALA A 141 -20.90 -9.56 -6.92
N LEU A 142 -20.00 -8.57 -6.84
CA LEU A 142 -19.25 -8.11 -8.00
C LEU A 142 -18.34 -9.22 -8.56
N PRO A 143 -18.09 -9.22 -9.90
CA PRO A 143 -17.14 -10.13 -10.51
C PRO A 143 -15.74 -10.01 -9.88
N ASP A 144 -15.26 -11.13 -9.34
CA ASP A 144 -14.00 -11.22 -8.60
C ASP A 144 -13.11 -12.33 -9.16
N PRO A 145 -12.12 -11.99 -10.02
CA PRO A 145 -11.16 -12.95 -10.55
C PRO A 145 -10.30 -13.64 -9.49
N TYR A 146 -10.22 -13.07 -8.28
CA TYR A 146 -9.36 -13.56 -7.20
C TYR A 146 -10.10 -14.51 -6.24
N ARG A 147 -11.42 -14.62 -6.37
CA ARG A 147 -12.27 -15.28 -5.38
C ARG A 147 -11.86 -16.71 -5.07
N ALA A 148 -11.77 -17.54 -6.11
CA ALA A 148 -11.42 -18.95 -5.94
C ALA A 148 -10.04 -19.14 -5.28
N ALA A 149 -9.06 -18.31 -5.64
CA ALA A 149 -7.70 -18.40 -5.11
C ALA A 149 -7.62 -17.96 -3.65
N TRP A 150 -8.42 -16.98 -3.23
CA TRP A 150 -8.40 -16.44 -1.87
C TRP A 150 -9.22 -17.27 -0.90
N ASP A 151 -10.39 -17.77 -1.33
CA ASP A 151 -11.25 -18.59 -0.49
C ASP A 151 -10.60 -19.95 -0.16
N GLY A 152 -9.75 -20.47 -1.05
CA GLY A 152 -8.97 -21.68 -0.80
C GLY A 152 -7.83 -21.53 0.23
N GLN A 153 -7.52 -20.31 0.67
CA GLN A 153 -6.43 -20.03 1.63
C GLN A 153 -6.88 -19.98 3.10
N GLY A 154 -8.16 -20.24 3.39
CA GLY A 154 -8.65 -20.45 4.76
C GLY A 154 -8.78 -19.18 5.62
N GLY A 155 -8.68 -17.98 5.06
CA GLY A 155 -8.91 -16.72 5.78
C GLY A 155 -10.40 -16.48 6.01
N SER A 156 -10.88 -16.56 7.25
CA SER A 156 -12.24 -16.19 7.63
C SER A 156 -12.33 -14.75 8.12
N ARG A 157 -13.44 -14.08 7.78
CA ARG A 157 -13.78 -12.76 8.31
C ARG A 157 -13.91 -12.85 9.84
N PRO A 158 -13.34 -11.91 10.62
CA PRO A 158 -13.56 -11.86 12.07
C PRO A 158 -15.05 -11.77 12.39
N GLU A 159 -15.54 -12.59 13.31
CA GLU A 159 -16.93 -12.57 13.77
C GLU A 159 -17.12 -11.38 14.74
N GLY A 160 -17.85 -10.34 14.29
CA GLY A 160 -18.12 -9.12 15.07
C GLY A 160 -18.70 -8.00 14.20
N GLU A 161 -19.76 -7.33 14.66
CA GLU A 161 -20.88 -6.87 13.82
C GLU A 161 -20.91 -5.36 13.45
N GLN A 162 -21.49 -5.10 12.28
CA GLN A 162 -22.16 -3.91 11.68
C GLN A 162 -21.62 -2.47 11.85
N SER A 163 -21.46 -1.84 10.67
CA SER A 163 -20.99 -0.49 10.37
C SER A 163 -21.75 0.61 11.14
N ALA A 164 -21.03 1.42 11.92
CA ALA A 164 -21.55 2.63 12.55
C ALA A 164 -20.96 3.88 11.86
N GLN A 165 -21.84 4.68 11.23
CA GLN A 165 -21.51 5.92 10.52
C GLN A 165 -21.33 7.10 11.48
N SER A 166 -20.26 7.89 11.34
CA SER A 166 -20.22 9.27 11.88
C SER A 166 -19.17 10.17 11.22
N SER A 167 -19.64 11.18 10.48
CA SER A 167 -18.93 12.18 9.63
C SER A 167 -17.87 13.03 10.35
N ILE A 168 -16.79 13.45 9.65
CA ILE A 168 -16.15 14.80 9.67
C ILE A 168 -14.92 14.85 8.71
N GLY A 169 -14.83 15.94 7.93
CA GLY A 169 -13.65 16.80 7.63
C GLY A 169 -12.39 16.24 6.95
N ALA A 170 -11.90 16.91 5.89
CA ALA A 170 -10.80 16.47 5.03
C ALA A 170 -9.50 17.29 5.17
N GLY A 171 -8.34 16.65 4.99
CA GLY A 171 -7.07 17.30 4.64
C GLY A 171 -5.83 16.43 4.88
N ALA A 172 -5.05 16.13 3.81
CA ALA A 172 -3.96 15.15 3.86
C ALA A 172 -2.54 15.64 4.22
N THR A 173 -1.79 14.81 4.96
CA THR A 173 -0.56 15.17 5.69
C THR A 173 0.68 14.30 5.36
N PRO A 174 1.91 14.77 5.67
CA PRO A 174 3.19 14.12 5.32
C PRO A 174 3.48 12.74 5.96
N GLN A 175 2.64 12.26 6.89
CA GLN A 175 2.89 11.02 7.65
C GLN A 175 2.62 9.75 6.81
N SER A 176 1.80 9.84 5.77
CA SER A 176 1.54 8.74 4.83
C SER A 176 2.81 8.29 4.09
N LEU A 177 3.70 9.24 3.73
CA LEU A 177 4.96 8.94 3.04
C LEU A 177 5.95 8.13 3.89
N ALA A 178 6.04 8.40 5.20
CA ALA A 178 6.94 7.68 6.10
C ALA A 178 6.50 6.22 6.33
N ARG A 179 5.18 5.95 6.35
CA ARG A 179 4.63 4.58 6.42
C ARG A 179 4.96 3.80 5.15
N LEU A 180 4.86 4.40 3.96
CA LEU A 180 5.11 3.73 2.68
C LEU A 180 6.58 3.34 2.46
N ILE A 181 7.52 4.18 2.88
CA ILE A 181 8.96 3.86 2.82
C ILE A 181 9.26 2.61 3.67
N LYS A 182 8.61 2.47 4.83
CA LYS A 182 8.75 1.29 5.71
C LYS A 182 8.18 0.01 5.07
N MET A 183 7.15 0.13 4.23
CA MET A 183 6.47 -0.99 3.55
C MET A 183 7.16 -1.42 2.25
N ALA A 184 7.75 -0.50 1.50
CA ALA A 184 8.56 -0.81 0.33
C ALA A 184 9.76 -1.72 0.71
N SER A 185 10.36 -1.47 1.89
CA SER A 185 11.52 -2.20 2.41
C SER A 185 11.26 -3.57 3.04
N HIS A 186 10.00 -4.01 3.21
CA HIS A 186 9.71 -5.16 4.10
C HIS A 186 9.34 -6.50 3.45
N ASP A 187 9.38 -6.67 2.12
CA ASP A 187 9.06 -7.99 1.54
C ASP A 187 10.03 -8.36 0.41
N GLY A 188 11.12 -9.03 0.81
CA GLY A 188 12.13 -9.58 -0.08
C GLY A 188 13.32 -10.29 0.57
N LEU A 189 13.37 -10.44 1.91
CA LEU A 189 14.42 -11.24 2.57
C LEU A 189 13.77 -12.12 3.63
N ARG A 190 14.01 -13.44 3.53
CA ARG A 190 13.68 -14.43 4.56
C ARG A 190 14.12 -13.90 5.93
N GLU A 191 13.28 -14.10 6.93
CA GLU A 191 13.55 -13.81 8.35
C GLU A 191 14.97 -14.26 8.70
N GLY A 192 15.90 -13.32 8.88
CA GLY A 192 17.31 -13.66 9.13
C GLY A 192 18.29 -12.50 9.28
N ASN A 193 18.31 -11.50 8.39
CA ASN A 193 19.49 -10.59 8.29
C ASN A 193 19.17 -9.09 8.15
N VAL A 194 18.56 -8.45 9.15
CA VAL A 194 18.65 -6.97 9.28
C VAL A 194 18.86 -6.61 10.74
N SER A 195 19.98 -6.00 11.06
CA SER A 195 20.24 -5.43 12.38
C SER A 195 20.84 -4.03 12.23
N LYS A 196 20.10 -3.07 12.79
CA LYS A 196 20.43 -1.65 13.05
C LYS A 196 20.05 -0.64 11.94
N LYS A 197 19.05 0.18 12.27
CA LYS A 197 18.66 1.42 11.59
C LYS A 197 19.10 2.59 12.48
N ILE A 198 19.96 3.47 11.98
CA ILE A 198 20.31 4.72 12.65
C ILE A 198 19.71 5.85 11.83
N VAL A 199 18.85 6.64 12.47
CA VAL A 199 18.29 7.88 11.90
C VAL A 199 19.03 9.00 12.60
N GLU A 200 19.80 9.78 11.84
CA GLU A 200 20.48 10.96 12.35
C GLU A 200 19.88 12.21 11.68
N GLU A 201 19.62 13.23 12.49
CA GLU A 201 19.26 14.56 11.99
C GLU A 201 20.54 15.29 11.58
N ALA A 202 20.62 15.65 10.30
CA ALA A 202 21.69 16.50 9.76
C ALA A 202 21.09 17.81 9.22
N PRO A 203 21.86 18.91 9.15
CA PRO A 203 21.38 20.16 8.57
C PRO A 203 21.16 19.98 7.06
N GLY A 204 19.89 19.95 6.62
CA GLY A 204 19.53 19.80 5.20
C GLY A 204 18.51 18.71 4.88
N GLY A 205 18.05 17.93 5.86
CA GLY A 205 17.01 16.91 5.68
C GLY A 205 17.35 15.59 6.38
N LEU A 206 16.39 14.66 6.40
CA LEU A 206 16.60 13.33 6.95
C LEU A 206 17.55 12.52 6.05
N GLN A 207 18.71 12.14 6.58
CA GLN A 207 19.55 11.13 5.95
C GLN A 207 19.26 9.75 6.54
N VAL A 208 19.04 8.77 5.67
CA VAL A 208 18.83 7.37 6.07
C VAL A 208 20.03 6.55 5.62
N LYS A 209 20.87 6.15 6.57
CA LYS A 209 22.00 5.26 6.31
C LYS A 209 21.55 3.80 6.52
N LEU A 210 21.64 3.00 5.45
CA LEU A 210 21.33 1.57 5.45
C LEU A 210 22.63 0.78 5.32
N SER A 211 22.98 0.01 6.36
CA SER A 211 24.11 -0.92 6.32
C SER A 211 23.59 -2.34 6.08
N VAL A 212 24.06 -2.98 5.01
CA VAL A 212 23.70 -4.36 4.64
C VAL A 212 24.91 -5.24 4.86
N TYR A 213 24.76 -6.32 5.64
CA TYR A 213 25.81 -7.34 5.83
C TYR A 213 25.48 -8.57 4.98
N GLN A 214 26.44 -9.03 4.19
CA GLN A 214 26.39 -10.33 3.52
C GLN A 214 27.17 -11.34 4.37
N ASP A 215 26.55 -12.48 4.62
CA ASP A 215 27.07 -13.70 5.26
C ASP A 215 27.02 -13.84 6.79
N SER A 216 26.44 -14.98 7.19
CA SER A 216 26.15 -15.40 8.57
C SER A 216 27.25 -16.26 9.22
N HIS A 217 28.48 -16.26 8.69
CA HIS A 217 29.61 -17.02 9.25
C HIS A 217 30.91 -16.21 9.31
N SER A 218 30.86 -14.97 9.83
CA SER A 218 31.99 -14.30 10.51
C SER A 218 31.49 -13.03 11.19
N ALA A 219 30.85 -13.17 12.34
CA ALA A 219 30.54 -12.03 13.22
C ALA A 219 31.79 -11.47 13.94
N ALA A 220 32.99 -11.94 13.59
CA ALA A 220 34.24 -11.42 14.09
C ALA A 220 35.14 -11.11 12.89
N ILE A 221 35.48 -9.83 12.73
CA ILE A 221 36.45 -9.29 11.77
C ILE A 221 35.87 -8.98 10.36
N CYS A 222 35.17 -7.85 10.24
CA CYS A 222 35.13 -7.08 9.00
C CYS A 222 35.29 -5.60 9.34
N SER A 223 36.42 -5.01 8.93
CA SER A 223 36.73 -3.59 9.05
C SER A 223 35.88 -2.75 8.11
N GLU A 224 35.72 -1.46 8.41
CA GLU A 224 34.89 -0.43 7.72
C GLU A 224 35.02 -0.28 6.19
N ALA A 225 35.85 -1.07 5.52
CA ALA A 225 36.18 -0.92 4.10
C ALA A 225 35.20 -1.57 3.11
N ASP A 226 34.30 -2.48 3.54
CA ASP A 226 33.44 -3.27 2.62
C ASP A 226 31.96 -2.82 2.60
N CYS A 227 31.63 -1.64 3.12
CA CYS A 227 30.26 -1.09 3.05
C CYS A 227 30.01 -0.36 1.71
N HIS A 228 29.23 -0.96 0.81
CA HIS A 228 28.65 -0.24 -0.32
C HIS A 228 27.57 0.74 0.17
N CYS A 229 27.92 2.03 0.22
CA CYS A 229 26.98 3.12 0.48
C CYS A 229 26.13 3.39 -0.77
N VAL A 230 24.82 3.20 -0.68
CA VAL A 230 23.88 3.80 -1.65
C VAL A 230 23.46 5.14 -1.09
N GLN A 231 24.05 6.23 -1.59
CA GLN A 231 23.54 7.58 -1.35
C GLN A 231 22.24 7.74 -2.13
N VAL A 232 21.15 7.98 -1.41
CA VAL A 232 19.92 8.51 -1.99
C VAL A 232 19.88 9.98 -1.60
N ASP A 233 20.42 10.83 -2.46
CA ASP A 233 20.33 12.28 -2.27
C ASP A 233 18.88 12.72 -2.49
N SER A 234 18.30 13.33 -1.46
CA SER A 234 16.95 13.89 -1.49
C SER A 234 16.94 15.16 -2.33
N LEU A 235 16.27 15.13 -3.48
CA LEU A 235 15.87 16.34 -4.20
C LEU A 235 14.54 16.84 -3.64
N LEU A 236 14.62 17.60 -2.54
CA LEU A 236 13.71 18.71 -2.27
C LEU A 236 14.57 19.97 -2.20
N GLY A 237 14.63 20.66 -3.34
CA GLY A 237 15.43 21.85 -3.62
C GLY A 237 15.52 22.07 -5.11
#